data_AF-A0A7W8J6T8-F1
#
_entry.id   AF-A0A7W8J6T8-F1
#
_cell.length_a   1.000
_cell.length_b   1.000
_cell.length_c   1.000
_cell.angle_alpha   90.00
_cell.angle_beta   90.00
_cell.angle_gamma   90.00
#
_symmetry.space_group_name_H-M   'P 1'
#
loop_
_entity.id
_entity.type
_entity.pdbx_description
1 polymer ?
#
loop_
_entity_poly.entity_id
_entity_poly.type
_entity_poly.pdbx_seq_one_letter_code
_entity_poly.pdbx_strand_id
1 'polypeptide(L)'
;MNLSLESDKAKMRSHTSRIVLIVCAAAALVMNLRAEKQKSKEQWITSWSTAVHTPLTFPGLPPTPIFYNQTIRMIVRPTIGGQRLRVRFSNAYGTSALTIGAASIALTDHGSMISPDSNHPLTFGGATSIKVPAGAPMLSDPVDLKVTPFAELSISIYVPDHTPATTTHFWAQHDTYIAGPGDATEKSELENATAATSWYWLSDLEVASPDRAAALVTFGDSITDGVGAKHGEYGDWPDQLARRLADTKESQNLAILNEGIGGNRIWHDGAGVSALARFDRDVLALPGVTEVLILEGINDIGWPHMKPRALKDGVAPPSNPFAFETVSSKELILGYEQLIERAHQHGIRVFGATLTPYEGADYFSQDGEVVRQEVNEWIRRSGAFDGVVDFDLAVRDPAHPSRFREEYQSGDQLHPSTAGYKAMAASVDLATLRGGSR
;
A
#
# COMPACT_ATOMS: atom_id res chain seq x y z
N MET A 1 6.95 17.77 -86.22
CA MET A 1 6.01 17.27 -85.19
C MET A 1 6.64 16.32 -84.15
N ASN A 2 7.96 16.05 -84.13
CA ASN A 2 8.56 15.06 -83.21
C ASN A 2 9.34 15.62 -81.99
N LEU A 3 9.59 16.93 -81.89
CA LEU A 3 10.39 17.50 -80.78
C LEU A 3 9.57 17.83 -79.51
N SER A 4 8.23 17.90 -79.61
CA SER A 4 7.35 18.21 -78.46
C SER A 4 7.08 16.98 -77.57
N LEU A 5 7.15 15.76 -78.11
CA LEU A 5 6.80 14.54 -77.38
C LEU A 5 7.91 14.02 -76.44
N GLU A 6 9.18 14.39 -76.66
CA GLU A 6 10.29 13.98 -75.77
C GLU A 6 10.43 14.87 -74.53
N SER A 7 10.17 16.18 -74.67
CA SER A 7 10.11 17.14 -73.57
C SER A 7 9.11 16.71 -72.49
N ASP A 8 7.93 16.27 -72.92
CA ASP A 8 6.85 15.93 -72.01
C ASP A 8 7.12 14.59 -71.31
N LYS A 9 7.75 13.62 -71.98
CA LYS A 9 8.17 12.36 -71.35
C LYS A 9 9.26 12.55 -70.29
N ALA A 10 10.19 13.48 -70.50
CA ALA A 10 11.24 13.80 -69.53
C ALA A 10 10.68 14.54 -68.30
N LYS A 11 9.77 15.51 -68.50
CA LYS A 11 9.05 16.19 -67.40
C LYS A 11 8.18 15.22 -66.59
N MET A 12 7.50 14.29 -67.26
CA MET A 12 6.64 13.31 -66.62
C MET A 12 7.46 12.33 -65.77
N ARG A 13 8.60 11.82 -66.28
CA ARG A 13 9.53 10.98 -65.49
C ARG A 13 10.10 11.71 -64.27
N SER A 14 10.44 13.00 -64.39
CA SER A 14 10.90 13.84 -63.28
C SER A 14 9.83 14.02 -62.20
N HIS A 15 8.57 14.19 -62.59
CA HIS A 15 7.45 14.30 -61.66
C HIS A 15 7.14 12.97 -60.97
N THR A 16 7.17 11.86 -61.70
CA THR A 16 6.97 10.51 -61.13
C THR A 16 8.06 10.17 -60.12
N SER A 17 9.34 10.46 -60.41
CA SER A 17 10.43 10.21 -59.46
C SER A 17 10.34 11.09 -58.21
N ARG A 18 9.91 12.34 -58.32
CA ARG A 18 9.68 13.23 -57.17
C ARG A 18 8.51 12.76 -56.31
N ILE A 19 7.41 12.30 -56.92
CA ILE A 19 6.25 11.77 -56.20
C ILE A 19 6.62 10.48 -55.46
N VAL A 20 7.37 9.56 -56.10
CA VAL A 20 7.84 8.33 -55.44
C VAL A 20 8.76 8.65 -54.26
N LEU A 21 9.68 9.62 -54.38
CA LEU A 21 10.54 10.02 -53.27
C LEU A 21 9.76 10.63 -52.10
N ILE A 22 8.74 11.46 -52.38
CA ILE A 22 7.88 12.06 -51.35
C ILE A 22 7.04 10.98 -50.65
N VAL A 23 6.50 10.02 -51.39
CA VAL A 23 5.73 8.91 -50.82
C VAL A 23 6.61 8.00 -49.97
N CYS A 24 7.83 7.68 -50.41
CA CYS A 24 8.78 6.88 -49.62
C CYS A 24 9.24 7.63 -48.35
N ALA A 25 9.49 8.94 -48.44
CA ALA A 25 9.85 9.77 -47.28
C ALA A 25 8.68 9.89 -46.28
N ALA A 26 7.45 10.05 -46.76
CA ALA A 26 6.26 10.05 -45.92
C ALA A 26 6.00 8.68 -45.27
N ALA A 27 6.20 7.58 -46.01
CA ALA A 27 6.09 6.23 -45.47
C ALA A 27 7.16 5.94 -44.39
N ALA A 28 8.41 6.37 -44.61
CA ALA A 28 9.48 6.25 -43.63
C ALA A 28 9.22 7.10 -42.37
N LEU A 29 8.67 8.31 -42.52
CA LEU A 29 8.28 9.16 -41.40
C LEU A 29 7.13 8.55 -40.58
N VAL A 30 6.11 7.98 -41.26
CA VAL A 30 5.00 7.28 -40.59
C VAL A 30 5.46 5.99 -39.92
N MET A 31 6.44 5.27 -40.49
CA MET A 31 7.04 4.08 -39.88
C MET A 31 7.89 4.44 -38.64
N ASN A 32 8.67 5.53 -38.68
CA ASN A 32 9.41 6.02 -37.51
C ASN A 32 8.49 6.52 -36.40
N LEU A 33 7.41 7.25 -36.73
CA LEU A 33 6.40 7.68 -35.76
C LEU A 33 5.63 6.51 -35.14
N ARG A 34 5.47 5.38 -35.87
CA ARG A 34 4.93 4.14 -35.29
C ARG A 34 5.95 3.40 -34.42
N ALA A 35 7.22 3.40 -34.79
CA ALA A 35 8.30 2.76 -34.02
C ALA A 35 8.57 3.49 -32.68
N GLU A 36 8.53 4.83 -32.65
CA GLU A 36 8.60 5.61 -31.41
C GLU A 36 7.37 5.40 -30.51
N LYS A 37 6.19 5.18 -31.11
CA LYS A 37 4.95 4.89 -30.37
C LYS A 37 4.86 3.44 -29.87
N GLN A 38 5.84 2.61 -30.22
CA GLN A 38 5.87 1.16 -29.96
C GLN A 38 7.15 0.71 -29.24
N LYS A 39 7.80 1.61 -28.50
CA LYS A 39 8.30 1.20 -27.18
C LYS A 39 7.07 1.25 -26.27
N SER A 40 6.58 0.11 -25.77
CA SER A 40 5.59 0.16 -24.70
C SER A 40 6.18 1.07 -23.62
N LYS A 41 5.44 2.12 -23.24
CA LYS A 41 5.86 2.94 -22.11
C LYS A 41 6.01 1.98 -20.94
N GLU A 42 7.21 1.92 -20.37
CA GLU A 42 7.49 1.16 -19.16
C GLU A 42 6.41 1.52 -18.12
N GLN A 43 5.58 0.54 -17.76
CA GLN A 43 4.50 0.73 -16.80
C GLN A 43 5.07 0.48 -15.41
N TRP A 44 4.88 1.44 -14.52
CA TRP A 44 5.23 1.33 -13.13
C TRP A 44 4.02 0.84 -12.35
N ILE A 45 4.23 -0.20 -11.55
CA ILE A 45 3.20 -0.81 -10.71
C ILE A 45 3.72 -0.79 -9.29
N THR A 46 2.91 -0.31 -8.35
CA THR A 46 3.21 -0.46 -6.92
C THR A 46 3.21 -1.94 -6.57
N SER A 47 4.32 -2.40 -6.00
CA SER A 47 4.56 -3.82 -5.68
C SER A 47 4.56 -4.11 -4.18
N TRP A 48 4.78 -3.06 -3.39
CA TRP A 48 4.66 -2.99 -1.94
C TRP A 48 4.26 -1.56 -1.59
N SER A 49 3.40 -1.39 -0.58
CA SER A 49 3.10 -0.10 0.02
C SER A 49 2.65 -0.26 1.45
N THR A 50 2.63 0.87 2.18
CA THR A 50 2.12 0.97 3.53
C THR A 50 1.49 2.35 3.75
N ALA A 51 0.42 2.38 4.52
CA ALA A 51 -0.27 3.61 4.87
C ALA A 51 0.51 4.38 5.95
N VAL A 52 0.86 5.62 5.66
CA VAL A 52 1.54 6.49 6.63
C VAL A 52 0.55 7.29 7.48
N HIS A 53 0.92 7.51 8.74
CA HIS A 53 0.19 8.30 9.71
C HIS A 53 1.13 9.16 10.57
N THR A 54 0.53 10.07 11.34
CA THR A 54 1.24 10.82 12.38
C THR A 54 1.59 9.88 13.54
N PRO A 55 2.67 10.14 14.30
CA PRO A 55 2.96 9.41 15.53
C PRO A 55 1.74 9.30 16.44
N LEU A 56 1.49 8.08 16.92
CA LEU A 56 0.35 7.81 17.77
C LEU A 56 0.52 8.49 19.13
N THR A 57 -0.48 9.25 19.55
CA THR A 57 -0.48 9.94 20.84
C THR A 57 -1.22 9.15 21.93
N PHE A 58 -1.39 7.83 21.74
CA PHE A 58 -2.06 7.00 22.73
C PHE A 58 -1.22 6.84 23.99
N PRO A 59 -1.86 6.88 25.17
CA PRO A 59 -1.14 6.69 26.42
C PRO A 59 -0.43 5.32 26.48
N GLY A 60 0.81 5.32 26.99
CA GLY A 60 1.60 4.11 27.16
C GLY A 60 2.50 3.77 25.97
N LEU A 61 2.31 4.41 24.82
CA LEU A 61 3.20 4.29 23.67
C LEU A 61 4.52 5.06 23.89
N PRO A 62 5.63 4.62 23.24
CA PRO A 62 6.88 5.36 23.29
C PRO A 62 6.73 6.75 22.64
N PRO A 63 7.53 7.75 23.07
CA PRO A 63 7.53 9.05 22.42
C PRO A 63 8.01 8.93 20.97
N THR A 64 7.59 9.87 20.12
CA THR A 64 8.08 10.00 18.75
C THR A 64 9.61 10.06 18.73
N PRO A 65 10.30 9.18 17.99
CA PRO A 65 11.74 9.24 17.88
C PRO A 65 12.18 10.50 17.15
N ILE A 66 13.32 11.05 17.57
CA ILE A 66 14.03 12.13 16.87
C ILE A 66 15.34 11.54 16.40
N PHE A 67 15.50 11.44 15.08
CA PHE A 67 16.72 10.93 14.48
C PHE A 67 17.73 12.06 14.29
N TYR A 68 19.02 11.76 14.43
CA TYR A 68 20.10 12.70 14.15
C TYR A 68 21.39 11.97 13.84
N ASN A 69 21.96 12.22 12.66
CA ASN A 69 23.19 11.60 12.19
C ASN A 69 23.09 10.05 12.26
N GLN A 70 21.99 9.49 11.75
CA GLN A 70 21.68 8.06 11.86
C GLN A 70 21.24 7.48 10.51
N THR A 71 21.56 6.21 10.30
CA THR A 71 21.05 5.40 9.19
C THR A 71 19.91 4.52 9.68
N ILE A 72 18.82 4.51 8.93
CA ILE A 72 17.62 3.72 9.18
C ILE A 72 17.48 2.76 8.00
N ARG A 73 17.45 1.45 8.25
CA ARG A 73 17.27 0.38 7.25
C ARG A 73 15.96 -0.35 7.51
N MET A 74 15.03 -0.16 6.60
CA MET A 74 13.66 -0.67 6.65
C MET A 74 13.52 -1.88 5.75
N ILE A 75 13.04 -3.01 6.27
CA ILE A 75 12.75 -4.20 5.47
C ILE A 75 11.36 -4.09 4.87
N VAL A 76 11.24 -4.35 3.57
CA VAL A 76 9.98 -4.46 2.83
C VAL A 76 9.97 -5.72 1.98
N ARG A 77 8.77 -6.19 1.60
CA ARG A 77 8.63 -7.38 0.75
C ARG A 77 7.59 -7.16 -0.35
N PRO A 78 8.01 -6.86 -1.59
CA PRO A 78 7.08 -6.76 -2.71
C PRO A 78 6.42 -8.08 -3.06
N THR A 79 5.12 -8.02 -3.36
CA THR A 79 4.29 -9.19 -3.70
C THR A 79 4.44 -9.61 -5.16
N ILE A 80 4.99 -8.73 -6.00
CA ILE A 80 5.42 -9.04 -7.37
C ILE A 80 6.86 -8.56 -7.60
N GLY A 81 7.57 -9.20 -8.53
CA GLY A 81 8.94 -8.85 -8.89
C GLY A 81 9.05 -7.91 -10.09
N GLY A 82 10.27 -7.46 -10.37
CA GLY A 82 10.60 -6.59 -11.49
C GLY A 82 12.09 -6.51 -11.76
N GLN A 83 12.47 -5.81 -12.83
CA GLN A 83 13.88 -5.62 -13.22
C GLN A 83 14.44 -4.25 -12.82
N ARG A 84 13.54 -3.29 -12.59
CA ARG A 84 13.88 -1.94 -12.17
C ARG A 84 12.93 -1.52 -11.08
N LEU A 85 13.45 -0.82 -10.09
CA LEU A 85 12.68 -0.37 -8.93
C LEU A 85 12.85 1.13 -8.73
N ARG A 86 11.86 1.72 -8.08
CA ARG A 86 11.96 3.07 -7.51
C ARG A 86 11.20 3.11 -6.20
N VAL A 87 11.67 3.94 -5.28
CA VAL A 87 11.15 4.06 -3.92
C VAL A 87 10.48 5.40 -3.75
N ARG A 88 9.30 5.44 -3.15
CA ARG A 88 8.64 6.67 -2.75
C ARG A 88 8.80 6.90 -1.26
N PHE A 89 9.37 8.05 -0.95
CA PHE A 89 9.40 8.61 0.40
C PHE A 89 8.26 9.61 0.57
N SER A 90 7.73 9.73 1.78
CA SER A 90 6.61 10.59 2.12
C SER A 90 6.91 11.46 3.33
N ASN A 91 6.74 12.77 3.17
CA ASN A 91 6.75 13.75 4.26
C ASN A 91 5.34 14.32 4.50
N ALA A 92 4.32 13.48 4.32
CA ALA A 92 2.90 13.87 4.32
C ALA A 92 2.47 14.67 5.57
N TYR A 93 3.06 14.37 6.73
CA TYR A 93 2.72 15.03 7.99
C TYR A 93 3.85 15.86 8.59
N GLY A 94 4.96 16.05 7.85
CA GLY A 94 6.02 16.94 8.27
C GLY A 94 5.62 18.40 8.10
N THR A 95 6.01 19.24 9.07
CA THR A 95 5.80 20.70 9.02
C THR A 95 7.03 21.46 8.49
N SER A 96 8.13 20.75 8.25
CA SER A 96 9.37 21.24 7.65
C SER A 96 9.88 20.27 6.59
N ALA A 97 10.85 20.69 5.78
CA ALA A 97 11.47 19.81 4.80
C ALA A 97 12.27 18.70 5.49
N LEU A 98 12.08 17.46 5.04
CA LEU A 98 12.86 16.29 5.46
C LEU A 98 14.14 16.22 4.62
N THR A 99 15.31 16.26 5.26
CA THR A 99 16.58 15.98 4.58
C THR A 99 16.87 14.48 4.60
N ILE A 100 16.93 13.86 3.42
CA ILE A 100 17.51 12.53 3.22
C ILE A 100 18.92 12.75 2.66
N GLY A 101 19.94 12.49 3.50
CA GLY A 101 21.34 12.74 3.19
C GLY A 101 21.95 11.73 2.21
N ALA A 102 21.47 10.49 2.27
CA ALA A 102 21.74 9.41 1.33
C ALA A 102 20.61 8.39 1.42
N ALA A 103 20.41 7.60 0.36
CA ALA A 103 19.50 6.46 0.39
C ALA A 103 20.01 5.32 -0.48
N SER A 104 19.65 4.09 -0.16
CA SER A 104 19.99 2.89 -0.93
C SER A 104 18.89 1.83 -0.87
N ILE A 105 18.92 0.91 -1.83
CA ILE A 105 18.10 -0.30 -1.84
C ILE A 105 19.00 -1.51 -2.11
N ALA A 106 18.72 -2.61 -1.42
CA ALA A 106 19.43 -3.88 -1.59
C ALA A 106 18.52 -5.07 -1.32
N LEU A 107 18.94 -6.28 -1.74
CA LEU A 107 18.33 -7.51 -1.26
C LEU A 107 18.72 -7.72 0.21
N THR A 108 17.73 -8.05 1.06
CA THR A 108 18.00 -8.42 2.45
C THR A 108 18.57 -9.85 2.49
N ASP A 109 19.63 -10.06 3.26
CA ASP A 109 20.15 -11.39 3.56
C ASP A 109 19.54 -11.93 4.86
N HIS A 110 19.80 -11.26 5.98
CA HIS A 110 19.12 -11.47 7.26
C HIS A 110 19.40 -10.33 8.23
N GLY A 111 18.44 -10.02 9.10
CA GLY A 111 18.60 -8.90 10.04
C GLY A 111 18.90 -7.60 9.31
N SER A 112 19.93 -6.87 9.74
CA SER A 112 20.39 -5.66 9.04
C SER A 112 21.33 -5.95 7.87
N MET A 113 21.68 -7.22 7.60
CA MET A 113 22.59 -7.59 6.51
C MET A 113 21.90 -7.59 5.15
N ILE A 114 22.64 -7.13 4.15
CA ILE A 114 22.23 -7.12 2.75
C ILE A 114 23.05 -8.13 1.94
N SER A 115 22.45 -8.71 0.90
CA SER A 115 23.15 -9.65 0.03
C SER A 115 24.31 -8.96 -0.69
N PRO A 116 25.47 -9.62 -0.85
CA PRO A 116 26.61 -9.08 -1.61
C PRO A 116 26.20 -8.62 -3.01
N ASP A 117 26.82 -7.54 -3.48
CA ASP A 117 26.64 -6.97 -4.83
C ASP A 117 25.21 -6.55 -5.19
N SER A 118 24.30 -6.46 -4.21
CA SER A 118 22.89 -6.05 -4.42
C SER A 118 22.59 -4.61 -4.03
N ASN A 119 23.55 -3.89 -3.44
CA ASN A 119 23.35 -2.52 -2.96
C ASN A 119 23.39 -1.51 -4.11
N HIS A 120 22.30 -0.77 -4.28
CA HIS A 120 22.18 0.32 -5.24
C HIS A 120 21.86 1.63 -4.51
N PRO A 121 22.70 2.67 -4.63
CA PRO A 121 22.35 4.01 -4.19
C PRO A 121 21.11 4.52 -4.93
N LEU A 122 20.21 5.17 -4.20
CA LEU A 122 19.05 5.85 -4.76
C LEU A 122 19.40 7.31 -5.04
N THR A 123 18.95 7.83 -6.18
CA THR A 123 19.13 9.23 -6.56
C THR A 123 17.79 9.92 -6.79
N PHE A 124 17.81 11.25 -6.84
CA PHE A 124 16.65 12.11 -7.09
C PHE A 124 17.02 13.15 -8.14
N GLY A 125 16.64 12.92 -9.41
CA GLY A 125 17.12 13.73 -10.52
C GLY A 125 18.65 13.70 -10.66
N GLY A 126 19.27 12.55 -10.32
CA GLY A 126 20.72 12.34 -10.31
C GLY A 126 21.45 12.79 -9.04
N ALA A 127 20.77 13.46 -8.09
CA ALA A 127 21.36 13.84 -6.81
C ALA A 127 21.26 12.70 -5.79
N THR A 128 22.31 12.45 -5.01
CA THR A 128 22.33 11.41 -3.95
C THR A 128 21.66 11.84 -2.65
N SER A 129 21.34 13.13 -2.50
CA SER A 129 20.62 13.69 -1.36
C SER A 129 19.44 14.53 -1.82
N ILE A 130 18.41 14.64 -0.98
CA ILE A 130 17.20 15.39 -1.30
C ILE A 130 16.60 16.04 -0.05
N LYS A 131 15.93 17.18 -0.26
CA LYS A 131 15.01 17.77 0.72
C LYS A 131 13.58 17.54 0.26
N VAL A 132 12.86 16.64 0.92
CA VAL A 132 11.46 16.36 0.65
C VAL A 132 10.62 17.47 1.29
N PRO A 133 9.85 18.26 0.52
CA PRO A 133 9.06 19.35 1.09
C PRO A 133 8.05 18.88 2.14
N ALA A 134 7.66 19.77 3.06
CA ALA A 134 6.58 19.53 4.00
C ALA A 134 5.29 19.14 3.25
N GLY A 135 4.63 18.06 3.68
CA GLY A 135 3.38 17.57 3.08
C GLY A 135 3.52 16.85 1.73
N ALA A 136 4.74 16.67 1.21
CA ALA A 136 4.96 16.14 -0.14
C ALA A 136 5.56 14.73 -0.16
N PRO A 137 5.23 13.91 -1.17
CA PRO A 137 5.99 12.72 -1.50
C PRO A 137 7.22 13.07 -2.36
N MET A 138 8.19 12.15 -2.42
CA MET A 138 9.34 12.20 -3.32
C MET A 138 9.66 10.80 -3.84
N LEU A 139 9.77 10.67 -5.16
CA LEU A 139 10.09 9.42 -5.83
C LEU A 139 11.55 9.40 -6.25
N SER A 140 12.24 8.29 -6.01
CA SER A 140 13.61 8.11 -6.49
C SER A 140 13.65 7.95 -8.01
N ASP A 141 14.83 8.18 -8.58
CA ASP A 141 15.14 7.70 -9.92
C ASP A 141 15.11 6.16 -9.94
N PRO A 142 14.79 5.54 -11.09
CA PRO A 142 14.83 4.08 -11.24
C PRO A 142 16.24 3.49 -11.07
N VAL A 143 16.35 2.38 -10.36
CA VAL A 143 17.56 1.55 -10.27
C VAL A 143 17.35 0.20 -10.93
N ASP A 144 18.39 -0.32 -11.58
CA ASP A 144 18.38 -1.66 -12.17
C ASP A 144 18.77 -2.68 -11.09
N LEU A 145 17.77 -3.34 -10.53
CA LEU A 145 17.92 -4.41 -9.53
C LEU A 145 16.85 -5.46 -9.82
N LYS A 146 17.26 -6.69 -10.09
CA LYS A 146 16.32 -7.78 -10.35
C LYS A 146 15.77 -8.31 -9.04
N VAL A 147 14.45 -8.27 -8.90
CA VAL A 147 13.73 -8.75 -7.71
C VAL A 147 12.70 -9.78 -8.12
N THR A 148 12.68 -10.92 -7.44
CA THR A 148 11.60 -11.91 -7.58
C THR A 148 10.46 -11.59 -6.62
N PRO A 149 9.21 -12.01 -6.91
CA PRO A 149 8.11 -11.90 -5.95
C PRO A 149 8.52 -12.44 -4.57
N PHE A 150 8.15 -11.72 -3.52
CA PHE A 150 8.42 -12.03 -2.12
C PHE A 150 9.89 -12.05 -1.69
N ALA A 151 10.82 -11.53 -2.50
CA ALA A 151 12.16 -11.26 -2.00
C ALA A 151 12.13 -10.07 -1.03
N GLU A 152 12.80 -10.20 0.11
CA GLU A 152 12.94 -9.09 1.06
C GLU A 152 13.96 -8.07 0.54
N LEU A 153 13.64 -6.79 0.73
CA LEU A 153 14.46 -5.66 0.33
C LEU A 153 14.74 -4.77 1.52
N SER A 154 15.98 -4.33 1.63
CA SER A 154 16.43 -3.35 2.60
C SER A 154 16.45 -1.97 1.95
N ILE A 155 15.59 -1.07 2.42
CA ILE A 155 15.59 0.34 2.02
C ILE A 155 16.27 1.14 3.13
N SER A 156 17.44 1.70 2.84
CA SER A 156 18.21 2.47 3.81
C SER A 156 18.12 3.96 3.52
N ILE A 157 17.95 4.78 4.56
CA ILE A 157 18.07 6.24 4.49
C ILE A 157 19.03 6.74 5.57
N TYR A 158 19.84 7.74 5.23
CA TYR A 158 20.65 8.49 6.19
C TYR A 158 19.99 9.83 6.49
N VAL A 159 19.78 10.11 7.78
CA VAL A 159 19.14 11.32 8.31
C VAL A 159 20.21 12.16 9.02
N PRO A 160 20.76 13.21 8.37
CA PRO A 160 21.86 13.99 8.93
C PRO A 160 21.41 15.00 10.00
N ASP A 161 20.17 15.51 9.88
CA ASP A 161 19.64 16.59 10.70
C ASP A 161 18.79 16.06 11.85
N HIS A 162 18.60 16.86 12.91
CA HIS A 162 17.63 16.56 13.97
C HIS A 162 16.21 16.53 13.39
N THR A 163 15.68 15.33 13.20
CA THR A 163 14.44 15.11 12.45
C THR A 163 13.47 14.27 13.27
N PRO A 164 12.39 14.86 13.80
CA PRO A 164 11.30 14.11 14.42
C PRO A 164 10.57 13.26 13.38
N ALA A 165 10.31 11.99 13.70
CA ALA A 165 9.64 11.02 12.85
C ALA A 165 8.13 11.30 12.69
N THR A 166 7.78 12.43 12.07
CA THR A 166 6.40 12.93 11.95
C THR A 166 5.53 12.16 10.95
N THR A 167 6.15 11.45 10.02
CA THR A 167 5.45 10.56 9.08
C THR A 167 6.01 9.15 9.29
N THR A 168 5.17 8.26 9.80
CA THR A 168 5.54 6.90 10.19
C THR A 168 4.42 5.94 9.83
N HIS A 169 4.76 4.67 9.73
CA HIS A 169 3.82 3.59 9.92
C HIS A 169 4.25 2.84 11.18
N PHE A 170 3.39 2.81 12.22
CA PHE A 170 3.79 2.39 13.58
C PHE A 170 3.76 0.87 13.77
N TRP A 171 2.99 0.13 12.97
CA TRP A 171 2.83 -1.31 13.12
C TRP A 171 3.49 -2.07 11.96
N ALA A 172 4.77 -1.79 11.71
CA ALA A 172 5.50 -2.53 10.69
C ALA A 172 5.64 -3.99 11.13
N GLN A 173 5.16 -4.91 10.29
CA GLN A 173 5.26 -6.36 10.51
C GLN A 173 6.70 -6.90 10.44
N HIS A 174 7.68 -6.02 10.16
CA HIS A 174 9.10 -6.35 10.01
C HIS A 174 9.99 -5.34 10.72
N ASP A 175 11.19 -5.81 11.07
CA ASP A 175 12.18 -4.98 11.75
C ASP A 175 12.67 -3.84 10.86
N THR A 176 12.83 -2.69 11.50
CA THR A 176 13.63 -1.57 11.04
C THR A 176 14.87 -1.47 11.92
N TYR A 177 16.05 -1.41 11.29
CA TYR A 177 17.34 -1.33 11.97
C TYR A 177 17.86 0.10 11.94
N ILE A 178 18.20 0.65 13.11
CA ILE A 178 18.67 2.03 13.26
C ILE A 178 20.08 1.99 13.81
N ALA A 179 21.04 2.57 13.08
CA ALA A 179 22.43 2.65 13.51
C ALA A 179 22.97 4.07 13.37
N GLY A 180 24.04 4.36 14.10
CA GLY A 180 24.74 5.63 14.02
C GLY A 180 25.84 5.74 15.08
N PRO A 181 26.64 6.81 15.04
CA PRO A 181 26.52 7.94 14.12
C PRO A 181 26.98 7.65 12.69
N GLY A 182 26.37 8.32 11.70
CA GLY A 182 26.88 8.41 10.33
C GLY A 182 26.02 7.77 9.25
N ASP A 183 26.47 7.99 8.01
CA ASP A 183 25.94 7.34 6.81
C ASP A 183 26.53 5.93 6.68
N ALA A 184 25.65 4.94 6.82
CA ALA A 184 25.94 3.53 6.65
C ALA A 184 25.02 2.89 5.60
N THR A 185 24.41 3.70 4.72
CA THR A 185 23.45 3.22 3.71
C THR A 185 24.03 2.16 2.78
N GLU A 186 25.32 2.26 2.45
CA GLU A 186 26.03 1.29 1.60
C GLU A 186 26.76 0.17 2.39
N LYS A 187 26.65 0.12 3.72
CA LYS A 187 27.30 -0.94 4.51
C LYS A 187 26.56 -2.26 4.36
N SER A 188 27.33 -3.35 4.24
CA SER A 188 26.79 -4.72 4.16
C SER A 188 25.99 -5.12 5.39
N GLU A 189 26.29 -4.52 6.55
CA GLU A 189 25.59 -4.69 7.82
C GLU A 189 25.55 -3.36 8.56
N LEU A 190 24.49 -3.12 9.34
CA LEU A 190 24.46 -2.01 10.30
C LEU A 190 24.97 -2.48 11.66
N GLU A 191 26.23 -2.18 11.95
CA GLU A 191 26.86 -2.51 13.24
C GLU A 191 26.16 -1.81 14.41
N ASN A 192 25.93 -2.55 15.51
CA ASN A 192 25.27 -2.06 16.73
C ASN A 192 23.89 -1.44 16.49
N ALA A 193 23.16 -1.89 15.47
CA ALA A 193 21.83 -1.38 15.18
C ALA A 193 20.83 -1.75 16.28
N THR A 194 19.91 -0.84 16.58
CA THR A 194 18.71 -1.13 17.36
C THR A 194 17.54 -1.46 16.44
N ALA A 195 16.71 -2.41 16.86
CA ALA A 195 15.48 -2.76 16.13
C ALA A 195 14.30 -1.89 16.58
N ALA A 196 13.44 -1.54 15.63
CA ALA A 196 12.14 -0.92 15.83
C ALA A 196 11.11 -1.59 14.92
N THR A 197 9.82 -1.49 15.26
CA THR A 197 8.71 -2.08 14.49
C THR A 197 7.91 -0.99 13.76
N SER A 198 8.60 0.02 13.22
CA SER A 198 7.99 1.13 12.49
C SER A 198 8.75 1.43 11.22
N TRP A 199 8.04 1.77 10.14
CA TRP A 199 8.62 2.39 8.95
C TRP A 199 8.57 3.92 9.07
N TYR A 200 9.60 4.59 8.58
CA TYR A 200 9.76 6.05 8.70
C TYR A 200 9.89 6.69 7.32
N TRP A 201 8.95 7.60 7.00
CA TRP A 201 8.89 8.33 5.72
C TRP A 201 8.90 7.47 4.45
N LEU A 202 8.58 6.18 4.54
CA LEU A 202 8.51 5.26 3.41
C LEU A 202 7.05 4.93 3.13
N SER A 203 6.59 5.07 1.88
CA SER A 203 5.19 4.79 1.52
C SER A 203 5.03 3.68 0.51
N ASP A 204 5.91 3.58 -0.49
CA ASP A 204 5.76 2.57 -1.53
C ASP A 204 7.05 2.24 -2.28
N LEU A 205 7.03 1.06 -2.89
CA LEU A 205 8.03 0.54 -3.80
C LEU A 205 7.35 0.14 -5.11
N GLU A 206 7.80 0.76 -6.19
CA GLU A 206 7.27 0.52 -7.52
C GLU A 206 8.25 -0.29 -8.36
N VAL A 207 7.74 -1.23 -9.13
CA VAL A 207 8.52 -2.02 -10.10
C VAL A 207 8.13 -1.65 -11.52
N ALA A 208 9.13 -1.56 -12.39
CA ALA A 208 8.91 -1.55 -13.82
C ALA A 208 8.50 -2.96 -14.24
N SER A 209 7.26 -3.08 -14.72
CA SER A 209 6.69 -4.37 -15.11
C SER A 209 6.39 -4.40 -16.61
N PRO A 210 6.62 -5.53 -17.31
CA PRO A 210 6.12 -5.71 -18.67
C PRO A 210 4.58 -5.80 -18.68
N ASP A 211 4.00 -5.67 -19.87
CA ASP A 211 2.55 -5.56 -20.10
C ASP A 211 1.70 -6.53 -19.25
N ARG A 212 0.60 -6.02 -18.68
CA ARG A 212 -0.43 -6.73 -17.87
C ARG A 212 -0.11 -6.99 -16.40
N ALA A 213 0.69 -6.17 -15.73
CA ALA A 213 0.70 -6.11 -14.27
C ALA A 213 -0.34 -5.11 -13.73
N ALA A 214 -0.88 -5.37 -12.54
CA ALA A 214 -1.83 -4.51 -11.85
C ALA A 214 -1.64 -4.65 -10.33
N ALA A 215 -2.32 -3.82 -9.56
CA ALA A 215 -2.33 -3.88 -8.10
C ALA A 215 -3.76 -3.89 -7.54
N LEU A 216 -3.93 -4.63 -6.44
CA LEU A 216 -5.08 -4.62 -5.56
C LEU A 216 -4.64 -4.06 -4.21
N VAL A 217 -5.32 -3.02 -3.75
CA VAL A 217 -5.10 -2.45 -2.42
C VAL A 217 -6.03 -3.10 -1.40
N THR A 218 -5.47 -3.64 -0.32
CA THR A 218 -6.24 -4.02 0.87
C THR A 218 -6.26 -2.81 1.80
N PHE A 219 -7.43 -2.18 1.93
CA PHE A 219 -7.59 -0.89 2.61
C PHE A 219 -8.40 -1.08 3.89
N GLY A 220 -7.86 -0.64 5.03
CA GLY A 220 -8.55 -0.88 6.29
C GLY A 220 -7.83 -0.47 7.57
N ASP A 221 -8.27 -1.09 8.65
CA ASP A 221 -7.80 -0.85 10.01
C ASP A 221 -6.72 -1.85 10.48
N SER A 222 -6.61 -2.08 11.79
CA SER A 222 -5.65 -3.00 12.42
C SER A 222 -5.78 -4.44 11.96
N ILE A 223 -6.98 -4.87 11.55
CA ILE A 223 -7.20 -6.21 11.03
C ILE A 223 -6.54 -6.34 9.64
N THR A 224 -6.56 -5.27 8.85
CA THR A 224 -5.85 -5.22 7.56
C THR A 224 -4.35 -5.01 7.75
N ASP A 225 -3.98 -4.16 8.70
CA ASP A 225 -2.58 -3.89 9.10
C ASP A 225 -1.86 -5.15 9.63
N GLY A 226 -2.63 -6.12 10.14
CA GLY A 226 -2.13 -7.41 10.57
C GLY A 226 -1.83 -7.52 12.06
N VAL A 227 -2.48 -6.70 12.91
CA VAL A 227 -2.37 -6.87 14.38
C VAL A 227 -2.82 -8.29 14.76
N GLY A 228 -2.07 -8.95 15.65
CA GLY A 228 -2.32 -10.35 16.01
C GLY A 228 -1.62 -11.37 15.10
N ALA A 229 -1.10 -10.96 13.94
CA ALA A 229 -0.16 -11.77 13.17
C ALA A 229 1.19 -11.85 13.91
N LYS A 230 1.91 -12.94 13.68
CA LYS A 230 3.25 -13.09 14.25
C LYS A 230 4.25 -12.23 13.46
N HIS A 231 4.92 -11.33 14.17
CA HIS A 231 5.95 -10.43 13.62
C HIS A 231 6.98 -11.20 12.81
N GLY A 232 7.33 -10.69 11.62
CA GLY A 232 8.31 -11.28 10.72
C GLY A 232 7.80 -12.46 9.88
N GLU A 233 6.58 -12.98 10.09
CA GLU A 233 6.10 -14.18 9.40
C GLU A 233 5.15 -13.91 8.23
N TYR A 234 4.87 -12.63 7.93
CA TYR A 234 3.95 -12.22 6.86
C TYR A 234 2.56 -12.84 7.03
N GLY A 235 2.12 -13.02 8.28
CA GLY A 235 0.99 -13.87 8.66
C GLY A 235 -0.39 -13.25 8.47
N ASP A 236 -0.44 -11.94 8.17
CA ASP A 236 -1.62 -11.15 7.90
C ASP A 236 -2.36 -11.59 6.63
N TRP A 237 -3.65 -11.27 6.54
CA TRP A 237 -4.46 -11.76 5.42
C TRP A 237 -4.06 -11.17 4.05
N PRO A 238 -3.56 -9.92 3.93
CA PRO A 238 -3.04 -9.43 2.65
C PRO A 238 -1.85 -10.27 2.15
N ASP A 239 -0.86 -10.58 3.00
CA ASP A 239 0.27 -11.43 2.60
C ASP A 239 -0.13 -12.88 2.30
N GLN A 240 -1.10 -13.44 3.05
CA GLN A 240 -1.64 -14.76 2.77
C GLN A 240 -2.41 -14.79 1.44
N LEU A 241 -3.16 -13.72 1.11
CA LEU A 241 -3.84 -13.56 -0.18
C LEU A 241 -2.82 -13.45 -1.32
N ALA A 242 -1.77 -12.65 -1.14
CA ALA A 242 -0.68 -12.52 -2.11
C ALA A 242 -0.04 -13.88 -2.44
N ARG A 243 0.25 -14.68 -1.41
CA ARG A 243 0.78 -16.05 -1.58
C ARG A 243 -0.17 -16.96 -2.34
N ARG A 244 -1.47 -16.96 -1.98
CA ARG A 244 -2.50 -17.73 -2.71
C ARG A 244 -2.54 -17.35 -4.19
N LEU A 245 -2.44 -16.07 -4.52
CA LEU A 245 -2.45 -15.59 -5.90
C LEU A 245 -1.22 -16.03 -6.68
N ALA A 246 -0.04 -15.98 -6.08
CA ALA A 246 1.21 -16.38 -6.71
C ALA A 246 1.25 -17.88 -7.08
N ASP A 247 0.53 -18.71 -6.35
CA ASP A 247 0.38 -20.15 -6.63
C ASP A 247 -0.55 -20.44 -7.83
N THR A 248 -1.30 -19.45 -8.32
CA THR A 248 -2.16 -19.58 -9.51
C THR A 248 -1.45 -19.08 -10.77
N LYS A 249 -1.82 -19.60 -11.95
CA LYS A 249 -1.29 -19.11 -13.24
C LYS A 249 -2.05 -17.90 -13.77
N GLU A 250 -3.33 -17.75 -13.42
CA GLU A 250 -4.23 -16.71 -13.95
C GLU A 250 -3.98 -15.34 -13.32
N SER A 251 -3.42 -15.29 -12.11
CA SER A 251 -3.25 -14.06 -11.34
C SER A 251 -1.79 -13.68 -11.07
N GLN A 252 -0.84 -14.37 -11.71
CA GLN A 252 0.55 -13.92 -11.75
C GLN A 252 0.56 -12.51 -12.32
N ASN A 253 1.12 -11.55 -11.58
CA ASN A 253 1.15 -10.10 -11.88
C ASN A 253 -0.01 -9.25 -11.32
N LEU A 254 -0.76 -9.72 -10.32
CA LEU A 254 -1.53 -8.83 -9.43
C LEU A 254 -0.76 -8.63 -8.12
N ALA A 255 -0.24 -7.43 -7.88
CA ALA A 255 0.33 -7.05 -6.60
C ALA A 255 -0.79 -6.92 -5.55
N ILE A 256 -0.53 -7.39 -4.34
CA ILE A 256 -1.37 -7.10 -3.16
C ILE A 256 -0.63 -6.07 -2.32
N LEU A 257 -1.31 -4.99 -1.98
CA LEU A 257 -0.78 -3.83 -1.27
C LEU A 257 -1.51 -3.65 0.05
N ASN A 258 -0.79 -3.44 1.15
CA ASN A 258 -1.39 -3.30 2.47
C ASN A 258 -1.45 -1.84 2.91
N GLU A 259 -2.66 -1.28 2.91
CA GLU A 259 -2.93 0.10 3.35
C GLU A 259 -3.73 0.12 4.67
N GLY A 260 -3.46 -0.86 5.54
CA GLY A 260 -3.96 -0.92 6.91
C GLY A 260 -3.36 0.18 7.79
N ILE A 261 -4.18 0.74 8.68
CA ILE A 261 -3.70 1.54 9.82
C ILE A 261 -4.43 1.07 11.07
N GLY A 262 -3.69 0.55 12.05
CA GLY A 262 -4.29 0.15 13.32
C GLY A 262 -5.11 1.27 13.97
N GLY A 263 -6.40 1.04 14.20
CA GLY A 263 -7.28 2.07 14.77
C GLY A 263 -7.80 3.12 13.77
N ASN A 264 -7.68 2.86 12.46
CA ASN A 264 -8.36 3.69 11.46
C ASN A 264 -9.88 3.55 11.54
N ARG A 265 -10.56 4.53 10.96
CA ARG A 265 -12.00 4.70 10.98
C ARG A 265 -12.44 5.32 9.65
N ILE A 266 -13.65 5.01 9.19
CA ILE A 266 -14.19 5.59 7.96
C ILE A 266 -14.45 7.08 8.13
N TRP A 267 -15.14 7.44 9.23
CA TRP A 267 -15.79 8.73 9.36
C TRP A 267 -14.94 9.76 10.11
N HIS A 268 -14.28 9.34 11.18
CA HIS A 268 -13.49 10.21 12.06
C HIS A 268 -12.00 9.88 11.98
N ASP A 269 -11.13 10.85 12.26
CA ASP A 269 -9.70 10.57 12.44
C ASP A 269 -9.50 9.72 13.69
N GLY A 270 -8.58 8.76 13.65
CA GLY A 270 -8.25 7.92 14.81
C GLY A 270 -6.75 7.91 15.06
N ALA A 271 -6.16 6.73 15.00
CA ALA A 271 -4.70 6.55 15.02
C ALA A 271 -4.02 7.16 13.77
N GLY A 272 -4.81 7.50 12.74
CA GLY A 272 -4.42 8.26 11.57
C GLY A 272 -5.63 8.99 10.98
N VAL A 273 -5.39 9.72 9.89
CA VAL A 273 -6.44 10.40 9.12
C VAL A 273 -7.53 9.40 8.70
N SER A 274 -8.79 9.81 8.73
CA SER A 274 -9.93 8.95 8.38
C SER A 274 -9.80 8.32 6.99
N ALA A 275 -10.43 7.16 6.81
CA ALA A 275 -10.38 6.40 5.57
C ALA A 275 -10.87 7.24 4.38
N LEU A 276 -11.94 8.02 4.57
CA LEU A 276 -12.43 8.97 3.58
C LEU A 276 -11.37 10.00 3.16
N ALA A 277 -10.64 10.57 4.13
CA ALA A 277 -9.68 11.64 3.85
C ALA A 277 -8.34 11.12 3.29
N ARG A 278 -7.92 9.91 3.62
CA ARG A 278 -6.65 9.34 3.12
C ARG A 278 -6.77 8.58 1.78
N PHE A 279 -7.99 8.30 1.32
CA PHE A 279 -8.24 7.43 0.17
C PHE A 279 -7.52 7.86 -1.12
N ASP A 280 -7.41 9.17 -1.42
CA ASP A 280 -6.70 9.62 -2.63
C ASP A 280 -5.23 9.24 -2.59
N ARG A 281 -4.60 9.40 -1.43
CA ARG A 281 -3.17 9.15 -1.23
C ARG A 281 -2.87 7.67 -1.21
N ASP A 282 -3.65 6.91 -0.45
CA ASP A 282 -3.36 5.50 -0.12
C ASP A 282 -3.95 4.53 -1.15
N VAL A 283 -4.85 4.98 -2.03
CA VAL A 283 -5.45 4.12 -3.07
C VAL A 283 -5.30 4.74 -4.45
N LEU A 284 -5.87 5.92 -4.66
CA LEU A 284 -6.04 6.47 -6.02
C LEU A 284 -4.71 6.94 -6.65
N ALA A 285 -3.74 7.34 -5.83
CA ALA A 285 -2.44 7.82 -6.26
C ALA A 285 -1.38 6.72 -6.46
N LEU A 286 -1.71 5.45 -6.19
CA LEU A 286 -0.80 4.33 -6.34
C LEU A 286 -0.79 3.81 -7.79
N PRO A 287 0.39 3.79 -8.47
CA PRO A 287 0.47 3.31 -9.84
C PRO A 287 0.02 1.86 -10.01
N GLY A 288 -0.79 1.63 -11.05
CA GLY A 288 -1.23 0.29 -11.44
C GLY A 288 -2.39 -0.28 -10.64
N VAL A 289 -2.95 0.47 -9.68
CA VAL A 289 -4.13 0.03 -8.94
C VAL A 289 -5.33 -0.09 -9.87
N THR A 290 -5.94 -1.26 -9.87
CA THR A 290 -7.18 -1.55 -10.60
C THR A 290 -8.30 -2.00 -9.68
N GLU A 291 -7.96 -2.40 -8.45
CA GLU A 291 -8.86 -3.03 -7.49
C GLU A 291 -8.55 -2.54 -6.07
N VAL A 292 -9.58 -2.41 -5.25
CA VAL A 292 -9.44 -2.20 -3.80
C VAL A 292 -10.38 -3.14 -3.06
N LEU A 293 -9.92 -3.76 -1.99
CA LEU A 293 -10.70 -4.58 -1.07
C LEU A 293 -10.74 -3.89 0.28
N ILE A 294 -11.92 -3.45 0.70
CA ILE A 294 -12.12 -2.60 1.88
C ILE A 294 -12.62 -3.45 3.06
N LEU A 295 -11.87 -3.43 4.17
CA LEU A 295 -12.25 -3.94 5.49
C LEU A 295 -11.97 -2.85 6.53
N GLU A 296 -12.99 -2.06 6.85
CA GLU A 296 -12.85 -0.86 7.68
C GLU A 296 -14.17 -0.54 8.37
N GLY A 297 -14.17 0.01 9.58
CA GLY A 297 -15.41 0.48 10.24
C GLY A 297 -15.69 -0.13 11.61
N ILE A 298 -14.97 -1.19 12.01
CA ILE A 298 -15.16 -1.78 13.35
C ILE A 298 -14.75 -0.81 14.46
N ASN A 299 -13.79 0.07 14.19
CA ASN A 299 -13.36 1.10 15.14
C ASN A 299 -14.33 2.28 15.22
N ASP A 300 -15.03 2.65 14.14
CA ASP A 300 -16.13 3.64 14.19
C ASP A 300 -17.23 3.17 15.14
N ILE A 301 -17.49 1.86 15.13
CA ILE A 301 -18.46 1.20 16.02
C ILE A 301 -17.89 1.11 17.44
N GLY A 302 -16.68 0.59 17.61
CA GLY A 302 -16.12 0.25 18.93
C GLY A 302 -15.64 1.45 19.73
N TRP A 303 -14.92 2.39 19.12
CA TRP A 303 -14.21 3.45 19.85
C TRP A 303 -15.08 4.30 20.77
N PRO A 304 -16.31 4.70 20.39
CA PRO A 304 -17.23 5.40 21.28
C PRO A 304 -17.57 4.64 22.58
N HIS A 305 -17.40 3.32 22.59
CA HIS A 305 -17.65 2.44 23.73
C HIS A 305 -16.37 1.99 24.46
N MET A 306 -15.19 2.50 24.09
CA MET A 306 -13.94 2.20 24.81
C MET A 306 -14.05 2.58 26.29
N LYS A 307 -13.59 1.68 27.16
CA LYS A 307 -13.52 1.93 28.59
C LYS A 307 -12.30 2.82 28.91
N PRO A 308 -12.44 3.86 29.74
CA PRO A 308 -11.28 4.63 30.20
C PRO A 308 -10.27 3.72 30.91
N ARG A 309 -9.02 3.72 30.47
CA ARG A 309 -7.93 2.93 31.07
C ARG A 309 -7.03 3.81 31.92
N ALA A 310 -6.63 3.30 33.09
CA ALA A 310 -5.64 3.94 33.94
C ALA A 310 -4.31 4.07 33.21
N LEU A 311 -3.70 5.26 33.26
CA LEU A 311 -2.38 5.49 32.72
C LEU A 311 -1.30 4.97 33.68
N LYS A 312 -0.02 5.14 33.33
CA LYS A 312 1.12 4.69 34.16
C LYS A 312 1.13 5.28 35.58
N ASP A 313 0.41 6.37 35.83
CA ASP A 313 0.23 7.02 37.12
C ASP A 313 -0.97 6.48 37.94
N GLY A 314 -1.69 5.48 37.41
CA GLY A 314 -2.81 4.83 38.08
C GLY A 314 -4.14 5.58 37.98
N VAL A 315 -4.20 6.72 37.27
CA VAL A 315 -5.43 7.51 37.12
C VAL A 315 -6.00 7.27 35.71
N ALA A 316 -7.22 6.75 35.66
CA ALA A 316 -7.97 6.67 34.40
C ALA A 316 -8.53 8.06 34.05
N PRO A 317 -8.55 8.46 32.77
CA PRO A 317 -9.24 9.66 32.38
C PRO A 317 -10.73 9.57 32.78
N PRO A 318 -11.37 10.70 33.11
CA PRO A 318 -12.73 10.70 33.63
C PRO A 318 -13.77 10.20 32.62
N SER A 319 -13.44 10.21 31.33
CA SER A 319 -14.31 9.77 30.24
C SER A 319 -13.52 9.23 29.07
N ASN A 320 -14.19 8.44 28.23
CA ASN A 320 -13.68 8.05 26.92
C ASN A 320 -13.61 9.29 26.01
N PRO A 321 -12.45 9.62 25.41
CA PRO A 321 -12.35 10.77 24.51
C PRO A 321 -13.23 10.64 23.26
N PHE A 322 -13.60 9.41 22.85
CA PHE A 322 -14.38 9.15 21.63
C PHE A 322 -15.88 8.99 21.88
N ALA A 323 -16.36 9.18 23.12
CA ALA A 323 -17.75 8.91 23.49
C ALA A 323 -18.79 9.72 22.70
N PHE A 324 -18.39 10.85 22.11
CA PHE A 324 -19.25 11.75 21.34
C PHE A 324 -19.16 11.52 19.81
N GLU A 325 -18.43 10.50 19.39
CA GLU A 325 -18.16 10.18 17.98
C GLU A 325 -18.89 8.92 17.53
N THR A 326 -20.08 8.67 18.10
CA THR A 326 -20.93 7.53 17.68
C THR A 326 -21.32 7.67 16.22
N VAL A 327 -21.07 6.64 15.43
CA VAL A 327 -21.43 6.58 14.01
C VAL A 327 -22.56 5.57 13.81
N SER A 328 -23.64 6.00 13.14
CA SER A 328 -24.74 5.11 12.78
C SER A 328 -24.40 4.21 11.59
N SER A 329 -25.14 3.11 11.42
CA SER A 329 -25.03 2.25 10.23
C SER A 329 -25.23 3.04 8.92
N LYS A 330 -26.12 4.04 8.91
CA LYS A 330 -26.36 4.91 7.76
C LYS A 330 -25.16 5.78 7.40
N GLU A 331 -24.48 6.33 8.39
CA GLU A 331 -23.27 7.14 8.17
C GLU A 331 -22.11 6.28 7.68
N LEU A 332 -21.93 5.07 8.24
CA LEU A 332 -20.94 4.12 7.74
C LEU A 332 -21.23 3.69 6.30
N ILE A 333 -22.48 3.36 6.00
CA ILE A 333 -22.92 3.02 4.63
C ILE A 333 -22.63 4.18 3.67
N LEU A 334 -22.98 5.42 4.06
CA LEU A 334 -22.67 6.60 3.25
C LEU A 334 -21.15 6.76 3.04
N GLY A 335 -20.34 6.50 4.07
CA GLY A 335 -18.88 6.49 3.95
C GLY A 335 -18.39 5.47 2.91
N TYR A 336 -18.89 4.23 2.95
CA TYR A 336 -18.58 3.24 1.91
C TYR A 336 -19.03 3.68 0.52
N GLU A 337 -20.24 4.23 0.37
CA GLU A 337 -20.74 4.73 -0.91
C GLU A 337 -19.84 5.82 -1.49
N GLN A 338 -19.29 6.72 -0.66
CA GLN A 338 -18.32 7.72 -1.10
C GLN A 338 -16.99 7.10 -1.55
N LEU A 339 -16.48 6.09 -0.84
CA LEU A 339 -15.26 5.38 -1.24
C LEU A 339 -15.46 4.64 -2.57
N ILE A 340 -16.62 3.99 -2.74
CA ILE A 340 -17.00 3.27 -3.96
C ILE A 340 -17.03 4.23 -5.16
N GLU A 341 -17.80 5.32 -5.05
CA GLU A 341 -17.98 6.29 -6.13
C GLU A 341 -16.63 6.89 -6.57
N ARG A 342 -15.77 7.24 -5.61
CA ARG A 342 -14.44 7.82 -5.91
C ARG A 342 -13.50 6.83 -6.58
N ALA A 343 -13.54 5.56 -6.19
CA ALA A 343 -12.78 4.52 -6.89
C ALA A 343 -13.29 4.29 -8.32
N HIS A 344 -14.62 4.24 -8.51
CA HIS A 344 -15.24 4.07 -9.82
C HIS A 344 -14.91 5.23 -10.78
N GLN A 345 -14.80 6.46 -10.28
CA GLN A 345 -14.33 7.62 -11.06
C GLN A 345 -12.91 7.43 -11.62
N HIS A 346 -12.10 6.58 -10.99
CA HIS A 346 -10.75 6.20 -11.43
C HIS A 346 -10.71 4.86 -12.16
N GLY A 347 -11.86 4.23 -12.42
CA GLY A 347 -11.94 2.91 -13.06
C GLY A 347 -11.45 1.76 -12.17
N ILE A 348 -11.38 1.97 -10.85
CA ILE A 348 -10.94 0.98 -9.87
C ILE A 348 -12.17 0.19 -9.40
N ARG A 349 -12.11 -1.14 -9.46
CA ARG A 349 -13.17 -2.02 -8.92
C ARG A 349 -13.08 -2.09 -7.40
N VAL A 350 -14.22 -2.11 -6.72
CA VAL A 350 -14.29 -2.07 -5.26
C VAL A 350 -14.92 -3.33 -4.73
N PHE A 351 -14.16 -4.06 -3.92
CA PHE A 351 -14.62 -5.20 -3.18
C PHE A 351 -14.87 -4.80 -1.73
N GLY A 352 -16.00 -5.23 -1.17
CA GLY A 352 -16.34 -5.00 0.24
C GLY A 352 -16.13 -6.27 1.06
N ALA A 353 -15.49 -6.15 2.22
CA ALA A 353 -15.41 -7.25 3.18
C ALA A 353 -16.33 -6.99 4.37
N THR A 354 -17.05 -8.03 4.83
CA THR A 354 -17.86 -7.91 6.04
C THR A 354 -16.99 -7.71 7.28
N LEU A 355 -17.41 -6.83 8.18
CA LEU A 355 -16.78 -6.60 9.48
C LEU A 355 -16.79 -7.89 10.31
N THR A 356 -15.63 -8.29 10.84
CA THR A 356 -15.51 -9.51 11.65
C THR A 356 -16.29 -9.42 12.97
N PRO A 357 -16.60 -10.54 13.63
CA PRO A 357 -17.21 -10.52 14.96
C PRO A 357 -16.30 -9.81 15.96
N TYR A 358 -16.87 -9.29 17.06
CA TYR A 358 -16.08 -8.58 18.07
C TYR A 358 -16.65 -8.71 19.49
N GLU A 359 -17.61 -9.61 19.73
CA GLU A 359 -18.08 -9.89 21.09
C GLU A 359 -16.94 -10.42 21.95
N GLY A 360 -16.67 -9.71 23.05
CA GLY A 360 -15.56 -9.98 23.96
C GLY A 360 -14.41 -8.98 23.83
N ALA A 361 -14.35 -8.21 22.73
CA ALA A 361 -13.39 -7.12 22.59
C ALA A 361 -13.57 -6.06 23.69
N ASP A 362 -12.50 -5.35 24.04
CA ASP A 362 -12.52 -4.38 25.15
C ASP A 362 -13.57 -3.27 24.95
N TYR A 363 -13.85 -2.93 23.70
CA TYR A 363 -14.80 -1.91 23.29
C TYR A 363 -16.12 -2.48 22.74
N PHE A 364 -16.44 -3.74 23.05
CA PHE A 364 -17.70 -4.35 22.64
C PHE A 364 -18.91 -3.67 23.30
N SER A 365 -19.98 -3.54 22.52
CA SER A 365 -21.27 -3.06 22.99
C SER A 365 -22.40 -3.77 22.23
N GLN A 366 -23.57 -3.92 22.88
CA GLN A 366 -24.71 -4.59 22.24
C GLN A 366 -25.31 -3.76 21.10
N ASP A 367 -25.32 -2.44 21.25
CA ASP A 367 -25.75 -1.50 20.23
C ASP A 367 -24.77 -1.44 19.05
N GLY A 368 -23.46 -1.52 19.32
CA GLY A 368 -22.48 -1.63 18.25
C GLY A 368 -22.61 -2.92 17.43
N GLU A 369 -22.96 -4.05 18.05
CA GLU A 369 -23.23 -5.29 17.33
C GLU A 369 -24.45 -5.17 16.42
N VAL A 370 -25.47 -4.42 16.82
CA VAL A 370 -26.61 -4.11 15.95
C VAL A 370 -26.13 -3.33 14.72
N VAL A 371 -25.32 -2.29 14.91
CA VAL A 371 -24.74 -1.50 13.80
C VAL A 371 -23.89 -2.37 12.89
N ARG A 372 -23.03 -3.23 13.45
CA ARG A 372 -22.18 -4.14 12.69
C ARG A 372 -23.00 -5.09 11.82
N GLN A 373 -24.07 -5.67 12.35
CA GLN A 373 -24.96 -6.55 11.59
C GLN A 373 -25.70 -5.82 10.48
N GLU A 374 -26.20 -4.60 10.74
CA GLU A 374 -26.84 -3.77 9.72
C GLU A 374 -25.89 -3.43 8.56
N VAL A 375 -24.66 -3.02 8.88
CA VAL A 375 -23.62 -2.75 7.87
C VAL A 375 -23.26 -4.02 7.11
N ASN A 376 -23.03 -5.14 7.79
CA ASN A 376 -22.69 -6.40 7.13
C ASN A 376 -23.81 -6.93 6.23
N GLU A 377 -25.07 -6.78 6.62
CA GLU A 377 -26.20 -7.12 5.79
C GLU A 377 -26.26 -6.24 4.54
N TRP A 378 -26.01 -4.93 4.67
CA TRP A 378 -25.91 -4.03 3.53
C TRP A 378 -24.76 -4.42 2.60
N ILE A 379 -23.57 -4.71 3.12
CA ILE A 379 -22.41 -5.19 2.33
C ILE A 379 -22.82 -6.41 1.51
N ARG A 380 -23.49 -7.40 2.12
CA ARG A 380 -23.89 -8.65 1.45
C ARG A 380 -24.95 -8.49 0.38
N ARG A 381 -25.90 -7.56 0.56
CA ARG A 381 -27.16 -7.58 -0.21
C ARG A 381 -27.41 -6.35 -1.09
N SER A 382 -26.76 -5.23 -0.82
CA SER A 382 -27.00 -3.98 -1.55
C SER A 382 -26.65 -4.06 -3.03
N GLY A 383 -25.63 -4.85 -3.38
CA GLY A 383 -25.01 -4.81 -4.71
C GLY A 383 -24.19 -3.54 -4.97
N ALA A 384 -23.84 -2.79 -3.92
CA ALA A 384 -23.05 -1.56 -4.05
C ALA A 384 -21.59 -1.82 -4.45
N PHE A 385 -21.02 -2.94 -4.00
CA PHE A 385 -19.66 -3.37 -4.34
C PHE A 385 -19.64 -4.21 -5.63
N ASP A 386 -18.50 -4.17 -6.33
CA ASP A 386 -18.23 -5.02 -7.50
C ASP A 386 -18.05 -6.50 -7.13
N GLY A 387 -17.71 -6.77 -5.86
CA GLY A 387 -17.64 -8.10 -5.27
C GLY A 387 -17.64 -8.01 -3.74
N VAL A 388 -17.99 -9.11 -3.08
CA VAL A 388 -18.08 -9.18 -1.62
C VAL A 388 -17.31 -10.39 -1.09
N VAL A 389 -16.57 -10.18 0.00
CA VAL A 389 -15.91 -11.26 0.74
C VAL A 389 -16.47 -11.31 2.16
N ASP A 390 -17.04 -12.46 2.55
CA ASP A 390 -17.68 -12.59 3.85
C ASP A 390 -16.69 -13.03 4.94
N PHE A 391 -15.85 -12.10 5.41
CA PHE A 391 -14.90 -12.36 6.50
C PHE A 391 -15.58 -12.67 7.82
N ASP A 392 -16.72 -12.06 8.13
CA ASP A 392 -17.56 -12.43 9.28
C ASP A 392 -17.88 -13.93 9.26
N LEU A 393 -18.40 -14.46 8.14
CA LEU A 393 -18.68 -15.88 8.01
C LEU A 393 -17.41 -16.74 8.08
N ALA A 394 -16.30 -16.27 7.52
CA ALA A 394 -15.04 -17.01 7.48
C ALA A 394 -14.47 -17.29 8.88
N VAL A 395 -14.69 -16.39 9.84
CA VAL A 395 -14.02 -16.44 11.15
C VAL A 395 -14.94 -16.64 12.35
N ARG A 396 -16.25 -16.42 12.21
CA ARG A 396 -17.20 -16.52 13.33
C ARG A 396 -17.41 -17.94 13.84
N ASP A 397 -17.70 -18.04 15.13
CA ASP A 397 -18.19 -19.27 15.74
C ASP A 397 -19.61 -19.56 15.22
N PRO A 398 -19.86 -20.73 14.59
CA PRO A 398 -21.20 -21.07 14.10
C PRO A 398 -22.25 -21.22 15.21
N ALA A 399 -21.84 -21.53 16.44
CA ALA A 399 -22.73 -21.61 17.61
C ALA A 399 -22.94 -20.25 18.28
N HIS A 400 -21.96 -19.34 18.15
CA HIS A 400 -21.99 -17.98 18.71
C HIS A 400 -21.55 -16.94 17.68
N PRO A 401 -22.38 -16.58 16.68
CA PRO A 401 -21.96 -15.81 15.51
C PRO A 401 -21.42 -14.39 15.76
N SER A 402 -21.63 -13.83 16.95
CA SER A 402 -21.07 -12.56 17.40
C SER A 402 -19.63 -12.67 17.89
N ARG A 403 -19.09 -13.89 18.03
CA ARG A 403 -17.73 -14.20 18.49
C ARG A 403 -16.89 -14.80 17.38
N PHE A 404 -15.59 -14.62 17.49
CA PHE A 404 -14.63 -15.41 16.72
C PHE A 404 -14.68 -16.88 17.15
N ARG A 405 -14.32 -17.77 16.23
CA ARG A 405 -13.87 -19.11 16.63
C ARG A 405 -12.61 -18.99 17.47
N GLU A 406 -12.51 -19.83 18.49
CA GLU A 406 -11.40 -19.79 19.43
C GLU A 406 -10.03 -19.94 18.76
N GLU A 407 -9.91 -20.81 17.74
CA GLU A 407 -8.67 -21.00 16.99
C GLU A 407 -8.29 -19.81 16.09
N TYR A 408 -9.24 -18.91 15.80
CA TYR A 408 -9.08 -17.81 14.86
C TYR A 408 -8.83 -16.45 15.52
N GLN A 409 -8.86 -16.37 16.85
CA GLN A 409 -8.65 -15.12 17.59
C GLN A 409 -7.27 -15.08 18.27
N SER A 410 -6.70 -13.89 18.40
CA SER A 410 -5.33 -13.68 18.90
C SER A 410 -5.21 -13.49 20.43
N GLY A 411 -6.35 -13.43 21.13
CA GLY A 411 -6.46 -13.32 22.58
C GLY A 411 -7.37 -12.18 23.05
N ASP A 412 -7.67 -11.21 22.17
CA ASP A 412 -8.41 -9.99 22.50
C ASP A 412 -9.83 -9.93 21.92
N GLN A 413 -10.26 -11.01 21.25
CA GLN A 413 -11.58 -11.15 20.60
C GLN A 413 -11.88 -10.07 19.56
N LEU A 414 -10.85 -9.40 19.03
CA LEU A 414 -10.94 -8.40 17.97
C LEU A 414 -10.05 -8.77 16.79
N HIS A 415 -8.79 -9.10 17.06
CA HIS A 415 -7.80 -9.35 16.03
C HIS A 415 -7.68 -10.85 15.74
N PRO A 416 -7.68 -11.26 14.45
CA PRO A 416 -7.42 -12.63 14.08
C PRO A 416 -6.03 -13.14 14.49
N SER A 417 -5.94 -14.44 14.78
CA SER A 417 -4.68 -15.16 14.83
C SER A 417 -4.16 -15.41 13.40
N THR A 418 -2.92 -15.92 13.25
CA THR A 418 -2.42 -16.39 11.95
C THR A 418 -3.37 -17.40 11.27
N ALA A 419 -4.05 -18.26 12.04
CA ALA A 419 -5.03 -19.20 11.49
C ALA A 419 -6.30 -18.48 11.03
N GLY A 420 -6.77 -17.47 11.79
CA GLY A 420 -7.89 -16.61 11.39
C GLY A 420 -7.59 -15.81 10.12
N TYR A 421 -6.41 -15.20 10.01
CA TYR A 421 -5.98 -14.50 8.80
C TYR A 421 -5.87 -15.42 7.59
N LYS A 422 -5.37 -16.65 7.78
CA LYS A 422 -5.38 -17.66 6.72
C LYS A 422 -6.80 -18.03 6.27
N ALA A 423 -7.75 -18.14 7.21
CA ALA A 423 -9.15 -18.41 6.89
C ALA A 423 -9.81 -17.25 6.13
N MET A 424 -9.56 -16.01 6.55
CA MET A 424 -9.99 -14.80 5.82
C MET A 424 -9.42 -14.79 4.42
N ALA A 425 -8.10 -14.93 4.27
CA ALA A 425 -7.47 -14.96 2.96
C ALA A 425 -8.08 -16.07 2.09
N ALA A 426 -8.31 -17.28 2.62
CA ALA A 426 -8.90 -18.40 1.90
C ALA A 426 -10.34 -18.16 1.40
N SER A 427 -11.10 -17.28 2.06
CA SER A 427 -12.47 -16.93 1.67
C SER A 427 -12.57 -16.03 0.43
N VAL A 428 -11.47 -15.41 0.02
CA VAL A 428 -11.42 -14.60 -1.21
C VAL A 428 -11.44 -15.53 -2.42
N ASP A 429 -12.47 -15.40 -3.26
CA ASP A 429 -12.54 -16.07 -4.56
C ASP A 429 -11.62 -15.37 -5.57
N LEU A 430 -10.50 -16.01 -5.88
CA LEU A 430 -9.48 -15.47 -6.76
C LEU A 430 -9.98 -15.26 -8.20
N ALA A 431 -11.01 -15.98 -8.64
CA ALA A 431 -11.58 -15.83 -9.99
C ALA A 431 -12.33 -14.51 -10.19
N THR A 432 -12.72 -13.85 -9.09
CA THR A 432 -13.37 -12.52 -9.13
C THR A 432 -12.37 -11.38 -9.32
N LEU A 433 -11.11 -11.61 -8.95
CA LEU A 433 -10.00 -10.67 -9.09
C LEU A 433 -9.50 -10.65 -10.55
N ARG A 434 -8.93 -9.54 -11.00
CA ARG A 434 -8.49 -9.27 -12.39
C ARG A 434 -9.55 -9.41 -13.49
N GLY A 435 -10.79 -9.00 -13.22
CA GLY A 435 -11.86 -8.98 -14.22
C GLY A 435 -12.19 -10.37 -14.73
N GLY A 436 -12.69 -11.24 -13.85
CA GLY A 436 -13.43 -12.43 -14.29
C GLY A 436 -14.51 -12.00 -15.28
N SER A 437 -14.50 -12.60 -16.47
CA SER A 437 -15.52 -12.38 -17.49
C SER A 437 -16.91 -12.51 -16.87
N ARG A 438 -17.69 -11.42 -16.87
CA ARG A 438 -19.15 -11.52 -16.75
C ARG A 438 -19.72 -12.22 -17.97
#